data_AF-A0A7M2GDJ1-F1
#
_entry.id   AF-A0A7M2GDJ1-F1
#
_cell.length_a   1.000
_cell.length_b   1.000
_cell.length_c   1.000
_cell.angle_alpha   90.00
_cell.angle_beta   90.00
_cell.angle_gamma   90.00
#
_symmetry.space_group_name_H-M   'P 1'
#
loop_
_entity.id
_entity.type
_entity.pdbx_description
1 polymer ?
#
loop_
_entity_poly.entity_id
_entity_poly.type
_entity_poly.pdbx_seq_one_letter_code
_entity_poly.pdbx_strand_id
1 'polypeptide(L)'
;MMTAMTNNSSTGIGRRAMIAASGAALLLPHSVLAQNRAEAFSWTMLIARAQRLARGAFMVTPFFPGADRIGYDAFNEARFRDERTIWNESGDDTGIRLFPLSGTVQQPVEIALVEKGRATPLRYDPAMFDAPPGNAVRALGPDAGFAGFRIMNQARDGDWLSFLGATYFRAPAERQFGLSARAVAINTSIAGKEEFPRFTHFWLERTGRSSVTVYALMDSASLTGAFRFANELTPQGVRQDVDAVLFTRKAIAELGLMPMTSMFWYDQADRRTRTDWRPEIHDSDLLSIAGADGTVHCRPLVNPSAPRVDVFEERNPKGFGLLQRDRNFDHYQDDGVFYERRPSLWATSRKPLGAGQVRLYAFPTDSEYTDNVAAYWTPAAPTRAGSRIEASYRLDWSAARAPASAGLATVENIWTGQSGEAGVDRFLVDFAGVPTGSRPDIWVDLAGGTLVKKAGYPVLHQKDMFRMVLDIRRDRGRPTDIRAQLRAGNRPFSEYVHYPLGA
;
A
#
# COMPACT_ATOMS: atom_id res chain seq x y z
N MET A 1 33.74 42.26 -13.56
CA MET A 1 35.12 41.81 -13.29
C MET A 1 35.25 41.66 -11.78
N MET A 2 35.13 40.49 -11.16
CA MET A 2 35.73 39.16 -11.38
C MET A 2 36.74 38.91 -10.24
N THR A 3 36.56 37.76 -9.58
CA THR A 3 36.98 37.51 -8.19
C THR A 3 38.34 36.84 -8.11
N ALA A 4 39.06 37.04 -7.00
CA ALA A 4 40.22 36.24 -6.66
C ALA A 4 39.84 34.84 -6.15
N MET A 5 40.69 33.85 -6.38
CA MET A 5 40.88 32.72 -5.46
C MET A 5 42.20 32.00 -5.74
N THR A 6 42.88 31.56 -4.68
CA THR A 6 44.17 30.87 -4.71
C THR A 6 44.08 29.49 -4.06
N ASN A 7 44.83 28.52 -4.62
CA ASN A 7 45.28 27.22 -4.11
C ASN A 7 45.07 26.96 -2.58
N ASN A 8 44.79 25.73 -2.13
CA ASN A 8 45.74 24.62 -2.32
C ASN A 8 45.20 23.18 -2.14
N SER A 9 46.02 22.24 -2.62
CA SER A 9 46.01 20.78 -2.57
C SER A 9 45.40 20.05 -1.35
N SER A 10 44.79 18.88 -1.60
CA SER A 10 44.72 17.76 -0.66
C SER A 10 45.05 16.42 -1.33
N THR A 11 46.05 15.70 -0.79
CA THR A 11 46.42 14.33 -1.17
C THR A 11 45.81 13.32 -0.18
N GLY A 12 45.57 12.08 -0.64
CA GLY A 12 44.80 11.06 0.09
C GLY A 12 45.60 10.12 1.02
N ILE A 13 45.12 8.87 1.13
CA ILE A 13 45.44 7.79 2.12
C ILE A 13 44.44 7.81 3.31
N GLY A 14 43.88 6.69 3.80
CA GLY A 14 43.96 5.28 3.37
C GLY A 14 43.31 4.33 4.40
N ARG A 15 42.93 3.11 4.00
CA ARG A 15 42.33 2.10 4.90
C ARG A 15 43.39 1.43 5.79
N ARG A 16 43.22 1.47 7.14
CA ARG A 16 43.50 0.41 8.17
C ARG A 16 43.98 0.96 9.53
N ALA A 17 43.08 0.95 10.52
CA ALA A 17 43.28 0.97 11.99
C ALA A 17 41.92 0.65 12.66
N MET A 18 41.69 -0.18 13.69
CA MET A 18 42.52 -1.10 14.50
C MET A 18 43.56 -0.43 15.43
N ILE A 19 43.62 -0.66 16.75
CA ILE A 19 42.83 -1.50 17.69
C ILE A 19 42.79 -0.83 19.09
N ALA A 20 41.82 -1.22 19.93
CA ALA A 20 41.73 -1.10 21.40
C ALA A 20 41.58 0.27 22.10
N ALA A 21 40.38 0.46 22.66
CA ALA A 21 40.21 0.76 24.09
C ALA A 21 38.92 0.08 24.58
N SER A 22 39.06 -1.06 25.29
CA SER A 22 37.93 -1.82 25.84
C SER A 22 37.51 -1.27 27.21
N GLY A 23 36.20 -1.12 27.44
CA GLY A 23 35.69 -0.52 28.68
C GLY A 23 34.21 -0.78 28.96
N ALA A 24 33.84 -2.04 29.15
CA ALA A 24 32.59 -2.46 29.81
C ALA A 24 31.26 -1.84 29.33
N ALA A 25 30.94 -1.98 28.03
CA ALA A 25 29.55 -2.14 27.62
C ALA A 25 29.26 -3.65 27.55
N LEU A 26 28.37 -4.14 28.40
CA LEU A 26 27.91 -5.54 28.37
C LEU A 26 27.28 -5.82 27.00
N LEU A 27 27.99 -6.60 26.19
CA LEU A 27 27.40 -7.32 25.08
C LEU A 27 26.25 -8.16 25.66
N LEU A 28 25.03 -7.87 25.24
CA LEU A 28 23.92 -8.82 25.29
C LEU A 28 23.74 -9.44 23.89
N PRO A 29 24.54 -10.45 23.51
CA PRO A 29 23.98 -11.54 22.74
C PRO A 29 23.02 -12.31 23.66
N HIS A 30 22.31 -13.30 23.13
CA HIS A 30 21.29 -14.09 23.84
C HIS A 30 19.97 -13.35 24.07
N SER A 31 19.14 -13.31 23.03
CA SER A 31 17.69 -13.51 23.19
C SER A 31 17.16 -14.72 22.40
N VAL A 32 17.91 -15.16 21.38
CA VAL A 32 17.61 -16.38 20.58
C VAL A 32 17.55 -17.67 21.42
N LEU A 33 18.26 -17.74 22.55
CA LEU A 33 18.39 -18.98 23.34
C LEU A 33 17.51 -19.07 24.61
N ALA A 34 16.75 -18.04 24.98
CA ALA A 34 15.99 -18.01 26.25
C ALA A 34 14.46 -18.17 26.11
N GLN A 35 13.89 -17.93 24.93
CA GLN A 35 12.45 -17.90 24.66
C GLN A 35 11.76 -19.29 24.58
N ASN A 36 12.04 -20.19 25.53
CA ASN A 36 11.46 -21.54 25.60
C ASN A 36 10.20 -21.66 26.49
N ARG A 37 9.72 -20.56 27.07
CA ARG A 37 8.55 -20.57 27.94
C ARG A 37 7.46 -19.70 27.32
N ALA A 38 6.24 -20.23 27.30
CA ALA A 38 5.07 -19.44 26.94
C ALA A 38 4.95 -18.27 27.94
N GLU A 39 4.97 -17.03 27.46
CA GLU A 39 4.87 -15.82 28.29
C GLU A 39 3.42 -15.33 28.38
N ALA A 40 3.07 -14.56 29.40
CA ALA A 40 1.76 -13.91 29.44
C ALA A 40 1.67 -12.86 28.32
N PHE A 41 0.55 -12.82 27.60
CA PHE A 41 0.35 -11.91 26.48
C PHE A 41 -1.01 -11.21 26.57
N SER A 42 -1.01 -9.92 26.24
CA SER A 42 -2.23 -9.13 26.07
C SER A 42 -1.95 -7.90 25.20
N TRP A 43 -3.01 -7.35 24.60
CA TRP A 43 -2.96 -6.10 23.84
C TRP A 43 -2.36 -4.94 24.66
N THR A 44 -2.74 -4.81 25.93
CA THR A 44 -2.22 -3.81 26.85
C THR A 44 -0.71 -3.95 27.08
N MET A 45 -0.20 -5.18 27.20
CA MET A 45 1.24 -5.43 27.32
C MET A 45 2.01 -5.05 26.06
N LEU A 46 1.43 -5.28 24.87
CA LEU A 46 2.02 -4.88 23.59
C LEU A 46 2.07 -3.36 23.43
N ILE A 47 0.98 -2.65 23.76
CA ILE A 47 0.96 -1.17 23.82
C ILE A 47 2.05 -0.65 24.77
N ALA A 48 2.16 -1.24 25.97
CA ALA A 48 3.18 -0.85 26.93
C ALA A 48 4.61 -1.17 26.44
N ARG A 49 4.82 -2.24 25.66
CA ARG A 49 6.11 -2.56 25.02
C ARG A 49 6.48 -1.51 23.97
N ALA A 50 5.56 -1.13 23.08
CA ALA A 50 5.78 -0.06 22.11
C ALA A 50 6.11 1.28 22.80
N GLN A 51 5.35 1.65 23.84
CA GLN A 51 5.60 2.88 24.60
C GLN A 51 6.98 2.91 25.26
N ARG A 52 7.46 1.77 25.79
CA ARG A 52 8.81 1.66 26.35
C ARG A 52 9.88 1.83 25.27
N LEU A 53 9.72 1.20 24.10
CA LEU A 53 10.67 1.34 22.99
C LEU A 53 10.80 2.78 22.49
N ALA A 54 9.71 3.56 22.48
CA ALA A 54 9.74 4.98 22.08
C ALA A 54 10.54 5.88 23.05
N ARG A 55 10.85 5.42 24.27
CA ARG A 55 11.70 6.14 25.23
C ARG A 55 13.19 5.83 25.05
N GLY A 56 13.52 4.76 24.33
CA GLY A 56 14.90 4.41 23.99
C GLY A 56 15.31 4.93 22.61
N ALA A 57 16.62 4.93 22.35
CA ALA A 57 17.15 5.12 21.01
C ALA A 57 16.63 4.01 20.06
N PHE A 58 16.43 4.35 18.79
CA PHE A 58 16.12 3.35 17.77
C PHE A 58 17.34 2.47 17.52
N MET A 59 17.14 1.15 17.57
CA MET A 59 18.16 0.15 17.29
C MET A 59 17.78 -0.61 16.01
N VAL A 60 18.66 -0.58 15.01
CA VAL A 60 18.46 -1.31 13.76
C VAL A 60 18.64 -2.81 14.01
N THR A 61 17.64 -3.63 13.64
CA THR A 61 17.78 -5.09 13.62
C THR A 61 18.92 -5.48 12.68
N PRO A 62 19.92 -6.28 13.08
CA PRO A 62 21.00 -6.69 12.18
C PRO A 62 20.48 -7.43 10.95
N PHE A 63 21.18 -7.30 9.82
CA PHE A 63 21.02 -8.23 8.69
C PHE A 63 21.56 -9.60 9.09
N PHE A 64 20.83 -10.66 8.73
CA PHE A 64 21.30 -12.02 8.97
C PHE A 64 22.35 -12.45 7.94
N PRO A 65 23.53 -12.95 8.35
CA PRO A 65 24.58 -13.34 7.42
C PRO A 65 24.13 -14.43 6.43
N GLY A 66 24.33 -14.20 5.13
CA GLY A 66 23.99 -15.16 4.07
C GLY A 66 22.58 -14.99 3.49
N ALA A 67 21.70 -14.22 4.12
CA ALA A 67 20.40 -13.88 3.54
C ALA A 67 20.55 -13.11 2.22
N ASP A 68 21.59 -12.29 2.10
CA ASP A 68 22.02 -11.56 0.89
C ASP A 68 22.21 -12.46 -0.35
N ARG A 69 22.48 -13.75 -0.15
CA ARG A 69 22.75 -14.73 -1.22
C ARG A 69 21.50 -15.41 -1.77
N ILE A 70 20.35 -15.22 -1.12
CA ILE A 70 19.09 -15.84 -1.52
C ILE A 70 18.43 -14.91 -2.54
N GLY A 71 18.83 -15.09 -3.80
CA GLY A 71 18.24 -14.43 -4.96
C GLY A 71 16.84 -14.97 -5.31
N TYR A 72 16.26 -14.41 -6.37
CA TYR A 72 14.89 -14.70 -6.80
C TYR A 72 14.62 -16.19 -7.03
N ASP A 73 15.47 -16.88 -7.81
CA ASP A 73 15.26 -18.30 -8.14
C ASP A 73 15.33 -19.17 -6.88
N ALA A 74 16.39 -18.99 -6.07
CA ALA A 74 16.60 -19.73 -4.84
C ALA A 74 15.44 -19.55 -3.83
N PHE A 75 14.85 -18.36 -3.76
CA PHE A 75 13.68 -18.08 -2.93
C PHE A 75 12.41 -18.81 -3.43
N ASN A 76 12.16 -18.79 -4.75
CA ASN A 76 10.97 -19.40 -5.34
C ASN A 76 11.03 -20.94 -5.42
N GLU A 77 12.22 -21.51 -5.56
CA GLU A 77 12.46 -22.95 -5.44
C GLU A 77 12.22 -23.50 -4.03
N ALA A 78 12.44 -22.66 -3.00
CA ALA A 78 12.32 -23.06 -1.61
C ALA A 78 10.85 -23.07 -1.14
N ARG A 79 10.22 -24.24 -1.20
CA ARG A 79 8.82 -24.44 -0.83
C ARG A 79 8.69 -24.73 0.65
N PHE A 80 7.79 -24.04 1.33
CA PHE A 80 7.43 -24.38 2.71
C PHE A 80 6.65 -25.72 2.72
N ARG A 81 7.05 -26.66 3.57
CA ARG A 81 6.48 -28.01 3.65
C ARG A 81 5.04 -28.01 4.17
N ASP A 82 4.15 -28.73 3.48
CA ASP A 82 2.72 -28.75 3.80
C ASP A 82 2.45 -29.32 5.20
N GLU A 83 3.13 -30.41 5.55
CA GLU A 83 3.07 -31.07 6.85
C GLU A 83 3.64 -30.22 8.00
N ARG A 84 4.35 -29.12 7.69
CA ARG A 84 4.87 -28.16 8.66
C ARG A 84 3.98 -26.92 8.83
N THR A 85 2.85 -26.85 8.10
CA THR A 85 1.89 -25.74 8.19
C THR A 85 1.33 -25.67 9.62
N ILE A 86 1.31 -24.48 10.21
CA ILE A 86 0.80 -24.28 11.58
C ILE A 86 -0.73 -24.33 11.53
N TRP A 87 -1.35 -24.98 12.52
CA TRP A 87 -2.80 -25.25 12.58
C TRP A 87 -3.34 -26.08 11.38
N ASN A 88 -2.48 -26.86 10.72
CA ASN A 88 -2.89 -27.61 9.52
C ASN A 88 -3.97 -28.66 9.82
N GLU A 89 -3.91 -29.27 11.00
CA GLU A 89 -4.85 -30.27 11.51
C GLU A 89 -6.29 -29.77 11.64
N SER A 90 -6.47 -28.44 11.67
CA SER A 90 -7.79 -27.81 11.75
C SER A 90 -8.55 -27.83 10.42
N GLY A 91 -7.88 -28.07 9.28
CA GLY A 91 -8.53 -28.27 7.98
C GLY A 91 -9.37 -27.08 7.50
N ASP A 92 -9.00 -25.86 7.89
CA ASP A 92 -9.73 -24.61 7.61
C ASP A 92 -8.78 -23.50 7.11
N ASP A 93 -9.30 -22.28 6.90
CA ASP A 93 -8.56 -21.15 6.31
C ASP A 93 -7.58 -20.46 7.28
N THR A 94 -7.22 -21.08 8.40
CA THR A 94 -6.29 -20.46 9.37
C THR A 94 -4.84 -20.91 9.25
N GLY A 95 -4.54 -21.88 8.38
CA GLY A 95 -3.20 -22.48 8.30
C GLY A 95 -2.09 -21.45 7.98
N ILE A 96 -1.01 -21.41 8.76
CA ILE A 96 0.10 -20.44 8.54
C ILE A 96 1.31 -21.13 7.92
N ARG A 97 1.86 -20.53 6.86
CA ARG A 97 3.19 -20.85 6.29
C ARG A 97 4.14 -19.66 6.48
N LEU A 98 5.42 -19.93 6.70
CA LEU A 98 6.43 -18.92 7.01
C LEU A 98 7.33 -18.65 5.80
N PHE A 99 7.88 -17.43 5.69
CA PHE A 99 8.85 -17.09 4.65
C PHE A 99 10.30 -17.19 5.16
N PRO A 100 11.23 -17.77 4.39
CA PRO A 100 12.65 -17.72 4.70
C PRO A 100 13.17 -16.30 4.46
N LEU A 101 14.32 -15.96 5.03
CA LEU A 101 15.03 -14.73 4.67
C LEU A 101 15.44 -14.73 3.20
N SER A 102 15.55 -13.55 2.61
CA SER A 102 15.92 -13.34 1.20
C SER A 102 16.88 -12.17 1.05
N GLY A 103 17.46 -12.01 -0.14
CA GLY A 103 18.31 -10.85 -0.46
C GLY A 103 17.57 -9.51 -0.34
N THR A 104 16.23 -9.50 -0.44
CA THR A 104 15.38 -8.31 -0.27
C THR A 104 14.82 -8.17 1.15
N VAL A 105 14.74 -9.25 1.95
CA VAL A 105 14.27 -9.24 3.33
C VAL A 105 15.27 -9.97 4.23
N GLN A 106 16.35 -9.27 4.58
CA GLN A 106 17.50 -9.84 5.29
C GLN A 106 17.47 -9.72 6.83
N GLN A 107 16.63 -8.83 7.39
CA GLN A 107 16.49 -8.69 8.85
C GLN A 107 15.27 -9.51 9.29
N PRO A 108 15.39 -10.43 10.26
CA PRO A 108 14.29 -11.30 10.66
C PRO A 108 13.23 -10.60 11.51
N VAL A 109 12.09 -11.27 11.66
CA VAL A 109 11.04 -10.98 12.64
C VAL A 109 10.88 -12.14 13.61
N GLU A 110 10.61 -11.83 14.88
CA GLU A 110 10.17 -12.83 15.86
C GLU A 110 8.68 -13.14 15.66
N ILE A 111 8.28 -14.41 15.79
CA ILE A 111 6.88 -14.82 15.65
C ILE A 111 6.53 -15.73 16.83
N ALA A 112 5.37 -15.52 17.45
CA ALA A 112 4.82 -16.38 18.50
C ALA A 112 3.36 -16.74 18.23
N LEU A 113 2.92 -17.91 18.70
CA LEU A 113 1.51 -18.30 18.70
C LEU A 113 0.85 -17.93 20.03
N VAL A 114 -0.35 -17.38 20.00
CA VAL A 114 -1.11 -17.02 21.19
C VAL A 114 -2.26 -18.00 21.40
N GLU A 115 -2.30 -18.60 22.59
CA GLU A 115 -3.43 -19.39 23.07
C GLU A 115 -3.75 -19.00 24.52
N LYS A 116 -5.03 -18.75 24.83
CA LYS A 116 -5.53 -18.47 26.20
C LYS A 116 -4.70 -17.40 26.95
N GLY A 117 -4.32 -16.32 26.25
CA GLY A 117 -3.52 -15.23 26.80
C GLY A 117 -2.05 -15.58 27.08
N ARG A 118 -1.52 -16.64 26.46
CA ARG A 118 -0.09 -16.99 26.51
C ARG A 118 0.53 -17.02 25.12
N ALA A 119 1.70 -16.40 24.96
CA ALA A 119 2.47 -16.40 23.72
C ALA A 119 3.60 -17.43 23.77
N THR A 120 3.60 -18.39 22.85
CA THR A 120 4.64 -19.41 22.66
C THR A 120 5.48 -19.06 21.42
N PRO A 121 6.77 -18.69 21.57
CA PRO A 121 7.64 -18.34 20.45
C PRO A 121 7.87 -19.50 19.47
N LEU A 122 7.84 -19.19 18.17
CA LEU A 122 8.21 -20.11 17.10
C LEU A 122 9.71 -20.00 16.83
N ARG A 123 10.40 -21.13 16.84
CA ARG A 123 11.81 -21.22 16.44
C ARG A 123 11.90 -21.49 14.95
N TYR A 124 12.88 -20.86 14.29
CA TYR A 124 13.23 -21.20 12.91
C TYR A 124 13.80 -22.62 12.86
N ASP A 125 13.36 -23.38 11.87
CA ASP A 125 13.89 -24.69 11.55
C ASP A 125 14.09 -24.76 10.02
N PRO A 126 15.33 -24.90 9.52
CA PRO A 126 15.60 -25.04 8.10
C PRO A 126 14.81 -26.18 7.43
N ALA A 127 14.48 -27.24 8.18
CA ALA A 127 13.70 -28.36 7.68
C ALA A 127 12.20 -28.04 7.48
N MET A 128 11.74 -26.82 7.80
CA MET A 128 10.43 -26.32 7.36
C MET A 128 10.36 -26.11 5.84
N PHE A 129 11.50 -26.01 5.17
CA PHE A 129 11.58 -25.77 3.72
C PHE A 129 12.06 -27.03 2.99
N ASP A 130 11.43 -27.31 1.86
CA ASP A 130 11.92 -28.23 0.84
C ASP A 130 12.56 -27.41 -0.28
N ALA A 131 13.81 -27.71 -0.62
CA ALA A 131 14.58 -26.95 -1.58
C ALA A 131 15.70 -27.82 -2.19
N PRO A 132 16.10 -27.57 -3.45
CA PRO A 132 17.16 -28.33 -4.12
C PRO A 132 18.48 -28.39 -3.32
N PRO A 133 19.30 -29.44 -3.52
CA PRO A 133 20.68 -29.45 -3.03
C PRO A 133 21.45 -28.21 -3.52
N GLY A 134 22.16 -27.54 -2.61
CA GLY A 134 22.89 -26.29 -2.92
C GLY A 134 22.06 -25.00 -2.86
N ASN A 135 20.73 -25.07 -2.73
CA ASN A 135 19.89 -23.88 -2.59
C ASN A 135 20.22 -23.11 -1.29
N ALA A 136 20.43 -21.79 -1.41
CA ALA A 136 20.93 -20.93 -0.34
C ALA A 136 20.02 -20.83 0.90
N VAL A 137 18.70 -21.06 0.78
CA VAL A 137 17.78 -21.09 1.94
C VAL A 137 18.17 -22.18 2.94
N ARG A 138 18.68 -23.32 2.46
CA ARG A 138 19.15 -24.43 3.31
C ARG A 138 20.41 -24.10 4.11
N ALA A 139 21.17 -23.09 3.68
CA ALA A 139 22.42 -22.66 4.32
C ALA A 139 22.21 -21.62 5.44
N LEU A 140 20.99 -21.12 5.65
CA LEU A 140 20.67 -20.13 6.68
C LEU A 140 20.91 -20.62 8.12
N GLY A 141 20.76 -21.93 8.38
CA GLY A 141 20.92 -22.50 9.71
C GLY A 141 19.77 -22.15 10.69
N PRO A 142 19.76 -22.73 11.91
CA PRO A 142 18.62 -22.64 12.84
C PRO A 142 18.39 -21.25 13.45
N ASP A 143 19.40 -20.37 13.46
CA ASP A 143 19.32 -19.05 14.10
C ASP A 143 18.82 -17.92 13.18
N ALA A 144 18.40 -18.26 11.95
CA ALA A 144 18.05 -17.26 10.93
C ALA A 144 16.81 -16.42 11.24
N GLY A 145 15.78 -17.02 11.84
CA GLY A 145 14.47 -16.40 11.98
C GLY A 145 13.71 -16.31 10.66
N PHE A 146 12.58 -15.61 10.67
CA PHE A 146 11.65 -15.56 9.54
C PHE A 146 11.65 -14.18 8.87
N ALA A 147 11.38 -14.12 7.56
CA ALA A 147 11.14 -12.85 6.87
C ALA A 147 9.73 -12.29 7.12
N GLY A 148 8.79 -13.18 7.43
CA GLY A 148 7.37 -12.91 7.51
C GLY A 148 6.55 -14.21 7.46
N PHE A 149 5.25 -14.09 7.23
CA PHE A 149 4.33 -15.23 7.15
C PHE A 149 3.14 -14.93 6.24
N ARG A 150 2.41 -16.00 5.89
CA ARG A 150 1.18 -15.94 5.11
C ARG A 150 0.12 -16.90 5.67
N ILE A 151 -1.14 -16.53 5.51
CA ILE A 151 -2.31 -17.29 5.95
C ILE A 151 -2.93 -17.97 4.73
N MET A 152 -3.00 -19.28 4.77
CA MET A 152 -3.41 -20.16 3.68
C MET A 152 -4.93 -20.36 3.69
N ASN A 153 -5.54 -20.43 2.51
CA ASN A 153 -6.91 -20.92 2.38
C ASN A 153 -7.01 -22.42 2.76
N GLN A 154 -8.23 -22.92 2.97
CA GLN A 154 -8.50 -24.32 3.31
C GLN A 154 -7.90 -25.31 2.30
N ALA A 155 -7.91 -24.98 1.01
CA ALA A 155 -7.36 -25.82 -0.05
C ALA A 155 -5.83 -25.91 -0.07
N ARG A 156 -5.12 -25.05 0.68
CA ARG A 156 -3.65 -24.91 0.73
C ARG A 156 -2.98 -24.54 -0.60
N ASP A 157 -3.79 -24.19 -1.60
CA ASP A 157 -3.38 -23.84 -2.97
C ASP A 157 -3.12 -22.33 -3.17
N GLY A 158 -3.41 -21.49 -2.17
CA GLY A 158 -3.11 -20.05 -2.19
C GLY A 158 -3.25 -19.39 -0.82
N ASP A 159 -2.43 -18.37 -0.56
CA ASP A 159 -2.58 -17.50 0.62
C ASP A 159 -3.59 -16.37 0.39
N TRP A 160 -4.40 -16.09 1.40
CA TRP A 160 -5.37 -14.98 1.39
C TRP A 160 -4.86 -13.73 2.12
N LEU A 161 -3.81 -13.83 2.93
CA LEU A 161 -3.17 -12.67 3.56
C LEU A 161 -1.69 -12.95 3.83
N SER A 162 -0.83 -11.99 3.50
CA SER A 162 0.63 -12.11 3.64
C SER A 162 1.21 -10.87 4.30
N PHE A 163 2.13 -11.06 5.25
CA PHE A 163 2.93 -10.03 5.92
C PHE A 163 4.41 -10.29 5.63
N LEU A 164 5.05 -9.41 4.86
CA LEU A 164 6.44 -9.60 4.38
C LEU A 164 7.09 -8.26 4.02
N GLY A 165 8.27 -8.00 4.57
CA GLY A 165 9.06 -6.79 4.28
C GLY A 165 8.56 -5.53 4.98
N ALA A 166 9.49 -4.77 5.58
CA ALA A 166 9.23 -3.53 6.33
C ALA A 166 7.96 -3.60 7.22
N THR A 167 6.88 -2.90 6.85
CA THR A 167 5.54 -3.03 7.48
C THR A 167 4.43 -3.36 6.48
N TYR A 168 4.80 -3.99 5.37
CA TYR A 168 3.88 -4.29 4.28
C TYR A 168 3.04 -5.54 4.57
N PHE A 169 1.81 -5.49 4.12
CA PHE A 169 0.91 -6.64 4.05
C PHE A 169 -0.03 -6.52 2.86
N ARG A 170 -0.46 -7.66 2.31
CA ARG A 170 -1.32 -7.72 1.13
C ARG A 170 -2.26 -8.93 1.19
N ALA A 171 -3.45 -8.77 0.64
CA ALA A 171 -4.42 -9.84 0.40
C ALA A 171 -4.81 -9.84 -1.09
N PRO A 172 -5.06 -10.98 -1.73
CA PRO A 172 -5.48 -11.03 -3.12
C PRO A 172 -6.99 -10.82 -3.26
N ALA A 173 -7.44 -10.47 -4.46
CA ALA A 173 -8.80 -10.74 -4.92
C ALA A 173 -8.72 -11.77 -6.05
N GLU A 174 -9.74 -12.63 -6.19
CA GLU A 174 -9.84 -13.59 -7.30
C GLU A 174 -8.55 -14.44 -7.52
N ARG A 175 -7.86 -14.74 -6.41
CA ARG A 175 -6.56 -15.44 -6.31
C ARG A 175 -5.32 -14.66 -6.81
N GLN A 176 -5.46 -13.40 -7.24
CA GLN A 176 -4.35 -12.57 -7.70
C GLN A 176 -3.98 -11.44 -6.72
N PHE A 177 -2.67 -11.28 -6.47
CA PHE A 177 -2.13 -10.15 -5.71
C PHE A 177 -1.93 -8.93 -6.61
N GLY A 178 -2.08 -7.76 -6.02
CA GLY A 178 -1.64 -6.50 -6.60
C GLY A 178 -1.10 -5.56 -5.52
N LEU A 179 -1.77 -4.41 -5.38
CA LEU A 179 -1.47 -3.39 -4.38
C LEU A 179 -1.25 -3.94 -2.96
N SER A 180 -0.45 -3.23 -2.18
CA SER A 180 -0.14 -3.53 -0.77
C SER A 180 -0.59 -2.42 0.17
N ALA A 181 -0.75 -2.75 1.44
CA ALA A 181 -0.93 -1.79 2.53
C ALA A 181 0.32 -1.75 3.40
N ARG A 182 0.52 -0.66 4.14
CA ARG A 182 1.57 -0.54 5.17
C ARG A 182 0.96 -0.21 6.54
N ALA A 183 1.76 -0.32 7.60
CA ALA A 183 1.32 0.09 8.95
C ALA A 183 1.15 1.62 9.06
N VAL A 184 2.14 2.38 8.58
CA VAL A 184 2.16 3.84 8.48
C VAL A 184 3.05 4.26 7.31
N ALA A 185 2.83 5.45 6.78
CA ALA A 185 3.75 6.15 5.88
C ALA A 185 4.42 7.32 6.65
N ILE A 186 5.70 7.58 6.40
CA ILE A 186 6.47 8.62 7.09
C ILE A 186 7.28 9.40 6.06
N ASN A 187 6.95 10.67 5.86
CA ASN A 187 7.60 11.59 4.91
C ASN A 187 7.67 11.07 3.45
N THR A 188 6.71 10.22 3.05
CA THR A 188 6.69 9.54 1.74
C THR A 188 6.70 10.50 0.55
N SER A 189 5.96 11.61 0.61
CA SER A 189 5.96 12.60 -0.48
C SER A 189 7.15 13.58 -0.44
N ILE A 190 8.08 13.43 0.50
CA ILE A 190 9.17 14.38 0.73
C ILE A 190 10.47 13.77 0.20
N ALA A 191 10.97 14.32 -0.91
CA ALA A 191 12.12 13.80 -1.65
C ALA A 191 13.33 13.48 -0.75
N GLY A 192 13.74 12.20 -0.75
CA GLY A 192 14.88 11.72 0.03
C GLY A 192 14.69 11.74 1.55
N LYS A 193 13.45 11.81 2.05
CA LYS A 193 13.11 11.82 3.48
C LYS A 193 12.21 10.68 3.94
N GLU A 194 11.69 9.85 3.03
CA GLU A 194 10.84 8.71 3.39
C GLU A 194 11.56 7.79 4.38
N GLU A 195 10.87 7.44 5.46
CA GLU A 195 11.31 6.48 6.44
C GLU A 195 10.42 5.23 6.34
N PHE A 196 11.05 4.05 6.33
CA PHE A 196 10.35 2.76 6.28
C PHE A 196 10.43 2.07 7.65
N PRO A 197 9.38 2.17 8.49
CA PRO A 197 9.25 1.36 9.70
C PRO A 197 9.29 -0.13 9.42
N ARG A 198 9.67 -0.91 10.43
CA ARG A 198 9.68 -2.36 10.38
C ARG A 198 8.75 -2.96 11.43
N PHE A 199 7.97 -3.96 11.06
CA PHE A 199 7.53 -4.96 12.03
C PHE A 199 8.75 -5.75 12.48
N THR A 200 8.82 -6.01 13.79
CA THR A 200 9.94 -6.72 14.44
C THR A 200 9.46 -7.99 15.14
N HIS A 201 8.22 -8.00 15.63
CA HIS A 201 7.61 -9.12 16.32
C HIS A 201 6.15 -9.26 15.89
N PHE A 202 5.70 -10.51 15.76
CA PHE A 202 4.31 -10.88 15.52
C PHE A 202 3.81 -11.89 16.57
N TRP A 203 2.52 -11.76 16.91
CA TRP A 203 1.79 -12.73 17.71
C TRP A 203 0.55 -13.15 16.94
N LEU A 204 0.41 -14.46 16.68
CA LEU A 204 -0.65 -15.02 15.84
C LEU A 204 -1.65 -15.77 16.73
N GLU A 205 -2.91 -15.33 16.73
CA GLU A 205 -3.99 -15.90 17.53
C GLU A 205 -5.09 -16.41 16.60
N ARG A 206 -5.34 -17.72 16.58
CA ARG A 206 -6.47 -18.30 15.84
C ARG A 206 -7.77 -17.96 16.56
N THR A 207 -8.65 -17.21 15.91
CA THR A 207 -9.90 -16.70 16.51
C THR A 207 -11.18 -17.24 15.89
N GLY A 208 -11.07 -18.02 14.81
CA GLY A 208 -12.19 -18.68 14.15
C GLY A 208 -11.72 -19.75 13.16
N ARG A 209 -12.62 -20.22 12.29
CA ARG A 209 -12.29 -21.15 11.19
C ARG A 209 -11.71 -20.44 9.95
N SER A 210 -12.07 -19.17 9.79
CA SER A 210 -11.59 -18.32 8.70
C SER A 210 -11.14 -16.96 9.25
N SER A 211 -10.64 -16.97 10.49
CA SER A 211 -10.29 -15.75 11.24
C SER A 211 -9.02 -15.94 12.08
N VAL A 212 -8.08 -15.02 11.93
CA VAL A 212 -6.81 -14.98 12.66
C VAL A 212 -6.56 -13.55 13.12
N THR A 213 -6.35 -13.33 14.41
CA THR A 213 -5.85 -12.05 14.91
C THR A 213 -4.33 -12.04 14.86
N VAL A 214 -3.75 -11.06 14.16
CA VAL A 214 -2.32 -10.78 14.14
C VAL A 214 -2.08 -9.56 15.02
N TYR A 215 -1.26 -9.69 16.05
CA TYR A 215 -0.70 -8.53 16.75
C TYR A 215 0.72 -8.30 16.27
N ALA A 216 1.14 -7.04 16.12
CA ALA A 216 2.47 -6.70 15.63
C ALA A 216 3.11 -5.57 16.43
N LEU A 217 4.43 -5.69 16.64
CA LEU A 217 5.27 -4.62 17.19
C LEU A 217 6.09 -3.99 16.07
N MET A 218 5.96 -2.67 15.93
CA MET A 218 6.63 -1.88 14.92
C MET A 218 7.67 -0.95 15.54
N ASP A 219 8.83 -0.83 14.91
CA ASP A 219 9.94 0.03 15.34
C ASP A 219 10.56 0.79 14.15
N SER A 220 10.92 2.06 14.34
CA SER A 220 11.49 2.94 13.31
C SER A 220 12.30 4.11 13.89
N ALA A 221 13.10 4.81 13.08
CA ALA A 221 13.94 5.91 13.56
C ALA A 221 13.15 7.09 14.16
N SER A 222 11.87 7.27 13.80
CA SER A 222 11.02 8.37 14.24
C SER A 222 9.82 7.95 15.11
N LEU A 223 9.33 6.70 15.09
CA LEU A 223 8.25 6.24 15.97
C LEU A 223 8.29 4.73 16.27
N THR A 224 7.44 4.29 17.20
CA THR A 224 7.12 2.88 17.45
C THR A 224 5.60 2.68 17.39
N GLY A 225 5.15 1.44 17.19
CA GLY A 225 3.72 1.14 17.16
C GLY A 225 3.36 -0.25 17.69
N ALA A 226 2.23 -0.33 18.36
CA ALA A 226 1.52 -1.57 18.63
C ALA A 226 0.33 -1.65 17.66
N PHE A 227 0.16 -2.80 17.00
CA PHE A 227 -0.94 -3.06 16.07
C PHE A 227 -1.67 -4.34 16.44
N ARG A 228 -2.98 -4.36 16.20
CA ARG A 228 -3.85 -5.53 16.26
C ARG A 228 -4.69 -5.54 14.98
N PHE A 229 -4.48 -6.54 14.14
CA PHE A 229 -5.25 -6.82 12.94
C PHE A 229 -6.16 -8.02 13.23
N ALA A 230 -7.45 -7.80 13.40
CA ALA A 230 -8.44 -8.87 13.43
C ALA A 230 -8.84 -9.20 11.99
N ASN A 231 -8.29 -10.27 11.44
CA ASN A 231 -8.43 -10.64 10.03
C ASN A 231 -9.48 -11.73 9.86
N GLU A 232 -10.30 -11.61 8.82
CA GLU A 232 -11.37 -12.54 8.47
C GLU A 232 -11.40 -12.73 6.94
N LEU A 233 -11.41 -13.98 6.48
CA LEU A 233 -11.73 -14.30 5.09
C LEU A 233 -13.25 -14.42 4.96
N THR A 234 -13.84 -13.57 4.12
CA THR A 234 -15.29 -13.49 3.86
C THR A 234 -15.60 -13.87 2.40
N PRO A 235 -16.86 -14.16 2.04
CA PRO A 235 -17.24 -14.40 0.65
C PRO A 235 -16.98 -13.22 -0.31
N GLN A 236 -16.83 -12.00 0.22
CA GLN A 236 -16.50 -10.80 -0.56
C GLN A 236 -15.00 -10.57 -0.73
N GLY A 237 -14.15 -11.32 -0.02
CA GLY A 237 -12.71 -11.09 0.10
C GLY A 237 -12.27 -10.95 1.56
N VAL A 238 -11.13 -10.31 1.79
CA VAL A 238 -10.50 -10.26 3.12
C VAL A 238 -10.88 -8.98 3.84
N ARG A 239 -11.33 -9.11 5.09
CA ARG A 239 -11.59 -8.00 5.99
C ARG A 239 -10.53 -7.97 7.09
N GLN A 240 -9.99 -6.80 7.37
CA GLN A 240 -9.08 -6.57 8.50
C GLN A 240 -9.59 -5.39 9.33
N ASP A 241 -10.04 -5.64 10.56
CA ASP A 241 -10.26 -4.60 11.55
C ASP A 241 -8.93 -4.32 12.27
N VAL A 242 -8.40 -3.11 12.10
CA VAL A 242 -7.09 -2.70 12.60
C VAL A 242 -7.23 -1.71 13.74
N ASP A 243 -6.63 -2.02 14.89
CA ASP A 243 -6.40 -1.10 16.00
C ASP A 243 -4.90 -0.80 16.10
N ALA A 244 -4.51 0.48 16.08
CA ALA A 244 -3.12 0.93 16.13
C ALA A 244 -2.88 1.96 17.24
N VAL A 245 -1.78 1.81 17.97
CA VAL A 245 -1.30 2.78 18.98
C VAL A 245 0.16 3.09 18.71
N LEU A 246 0.44 4.31 18.30
CA LEU A 246 1.76 4.80 17.91
C LEU A 246 2.35 5.72 18.98
N PHE A 247 3.66 5.70 19.11
CA PHE A 247 4.44 6.56 20.01
C PHE A 247 5.63 7.16 19.27
N THR A 248 5.64 8.47 19.11
CA THR A 248 6.68 9.16 18.31
C THR A 248 7.94 9.42 19.14
N ARG A 249 9.10 9.03 18.61
CA ARG A 249 10.42 9.43 19.13
C ARG A 249 10.81 10.85 18.69
N LYS A 250 10.44 11.22 17.47
CA LYS A 250 10.81 12.48 16.81
C LYS A 250 9.56 13.19 16.28
N ALA A 251 9.69 14.47 15.94
CA ALA A 251 8.68 15.13 15.13
C ALA A 251 8.70 14.55 13.70
N ILE A 252 7.54 14.44 13.09
CA ILE A 252 7.34 13.90 11.75
C ILE A 252 6.61 14.97 10.93
N ALA A 253 7.16 15.29 9.75
CA ALA A 253 6.60 16.32 8.87
C ALA A 253 5.33 15.83 8.16
N GLU A 254 5.32 14.56 7.75
CA GLU A 254 4.17 13.90 7.15
C GLU A 254 4.00 12.50 7.73
N LEU A 255 2.87 12.27 8.40
CA LEU A 255 2.44 10.95 8.88
C LEU A 255 1.22 10.52 8.06
N GLY A 256 1.33 9.38 7.39
CA GLY A 256 0.21 8.72 6.71
C GLY A 256 -0.32 7.54 7.54
N LEU A 257 -1.63 7.56 7.81
CA LEU A 257 -2.40 6.47 8.39
C LEU A 257 -3.19 5.76 7.29
N MET A 258 -3.47 4.46 7.50
CA MET A 258 -4.12 3.59 6.50
C MET A 258 -3.44 3.63 5.12
N PRO A 259 -2.09 3.58 5.03
CA PRO A 259 -1.40 3.75 3.77
C PRO A 259 -1.57 2.55 2.84
N MET A 260 -1.80 2.87 1.57
CA MET A 260 -1.88 1.97 0.44
C MET A 260 -0.71 2.27 -0.50
N THR A 261 -0.25 1.28 -1.23
CA THR A 261 0.85 1.36 -2.19
C THR A 261 0.51 0.48 -3.38
N SER A 262 0.62 1.02 -4.59
CA SER A 262 0.19 0.38 -5.83
C SER A 262 1.09 0.83 -6.98
N MET A 263 0.89 0.22 -8.15
CA MET A 263 1.59 0.52 -9.38
C MET A 263 0.58 0.96 -10.45
N PHE A 264 0.90 2.04 -11.16
CA PHE A 264 0.20 2.47 -12.37
C PHE A 264 1.24 2.93 -13.40
N TRP A 265 1.38 2.18 -14.50
CA TRP A 265 2.31 2.51 -15.57
C TRP A 265 1.61 3.27 -16.71
N TYR A 266 0.48 2.75 -17.22
CA TYR A 266 -0.34 3.40 -18.24
C TYR A 266 -1.72 2.73 -18.38
N ASP A 267 -2.69 3.47 -18.91
CA ASP A 267 -4.03 2.98 -19.27
C ASP A 267 -4.46 3.39 -20.72
N GLN A 268 -5.75 3.29 -21.04
CA GLN A 268 -6.33 3.68 -22.32
C GLN A 268 -6.26 5.20 -22.65
N ALA A 269 -5.92 6.04 -21.67
CA ALA A 269 -5.66 7.47 -21.81
C ALA A 269 -4.20 7.80 -22.21
N ASP A 270 -3.25 6.88 -21.97
CA ASP A 270 -1.80 7.07 -22.10
C ASP A 270 -1.21 6.61 -23.46
N ARG A 271 -1.99 6.74 -24.53
CA ARG A 271 -1.69 6.20 -25.89
C ARG A 271 -0.35 6.61 -26.50
N ARG A 272 0.28 7.68 -26.03
CA ARG A 272 1.56 8.21 -26.55
C ARG A 272 2.78 7.66 -25.79
N THR A 273 2.58 7.21 -24.56
CA THR A 273 3.63 6.77 -23.62
C THR A 273 3.64 5.25 -23.43
N ARG A 274 2.56 4.56 -23.80
CA ARG A 274 2.50 3.09 -23.87
C ARG A 274 3.53 2.51 -24.85
N THR A 275 4.47 1.71 -24.34
CA THR A 275 5.54 1.05 -25.13
C THR A 275 5.45 -0.48 -25.14
N ASP A 276 4.68 -1.10 -24.25
CA ASP A 276 4.48 -2.55 -24.16
C ASP A 276 3.24 -2.99 -24.98
N TRP A 277 3.11 -4.29 -25.23
CA TRP A 277 2.08 -4.89 -26.08
C TRP A 277 0.71 -4.97 -25.39
N ARG A 278 0.69 -5.01 -24.05
CA ARG A 278 -0.52 -5.03 -23.22
C ARG A 278 -1.25 -3.68 -23.32
N PRO A 279 -2.57 -3.64 -23.50
CA PRO A 279 -3.24 -2.36 -23.72
C PRO A 279 -3.21 -1.44 -22.50
N GLU A 280 -3.22 -1.99 -21.28
CA GLU A 280 -3.15 -1.31 -19.98
C GLU A 280 -2.25 -2.11 -19.01
N ILE A 281 -1.53 -1.43 -18.11
CA ILE A 281 -0.70 -2.05 -17.06
C ILE A 281 -0.81 -1.24 -15.75
N HIS A 282 -1.56 -1.79 -14.78
CA HIS A 282 -1.71 -1.21 -13.43
C HIS A 282 -2.35 -2.19 -12.43
N ASP A 283 -2.09 -1.94 -11.15
CA ASP A 283 -2.65 -2.67 -10.00
C ASP A 283 -3.86 -1.98 -9.38
N SER A 284 -4.09 -0.73 -9.79
CA SER A 284 -5.23 0.11 -9.42
C SER A 284 -5.40 1.14 -10.52
N ASP A 285 -6.62 1.52 -10.86
CA ASP A 285 -6.93 2.53 -11.89
C ASP A 285 -7.35 3.86 -11.30
N LEU A 286 -7.76 3.93 -10.02
CA LEU A 286 -8.20 5.18 -9.39
C LEU A 286 -8.09 5.20 -7.86
N LEU A 287 -7.95 6.41 -7.31
CA LEU A 287 -8.29 6.72 -5.92
C LEU A 287 -9.76 7.13 -5.83
N SER A 288 -10.53 6.45 -4.97
CA SER A 288 -11.90 6.84 -4.62
C SER A 288 -11.96 7.35 -3.17
N ILE A 289 -12.81 8.35 -2.90
CA ILE A 289 -13.02 8.93 -1.56
C ILE A 289 -14.52 9.14 -1.35
N ALA A 290 -15.04 8.68 -0.21
CA ALA A 290 -16.40 8.98 0.26
C ALA A 290 -16.32 10.07 1.34
N GLY A 291 -16.77 11.27 1.00
CA GLY A 291 -16.67 12.44 1.86
C GLY A 291 -17.63 12.43 3.05
N ALA A 292 -17.31 13.19 4.09
CA ALA A 292 -18.13 13.27 5.30
C ALA A 292 -19.53 13.84 4.99
N ASP A 293 -19.58 14.85 4.12
CA ASP A 293 -20.80 15.51 3.63
C ASP A 293 -21.65 14.64 2.67
N GLY A 294 -21.13 13.49 2.21
CA GLY A 294 -21.79 12.61 1.26
C GLY A 294 -21.43 12.85 -0.20
N THR A 295 -20.46 13.71 -0.49
CA THR A 295 -19.78 13.71 -1.79
C THR A 295 -19.03 12.40 -2.03
N VAL A 296 -18.85 12.07 -3.29
CA VAL A 296 -17.97 10.97 -3.72
C VAL A 296 -17.00 11.53 -4.75
N HIS A 297 -15.72 11.27 -4.55
CA HIS A 297 -14.64 11.72 -5.42
C HIS A 297 -13.97 10.50 -6.06
N CYS A 298 -13.60 10.67 -7.32
CA CYS A 298 -12.85 9.73 -8.14
C CYS A 298 -11.69 10.48 -8.78
N ARG A 299 -10.48 9.97 -8.55
CA ARG A 299 -9.21 10.48 -9.08
C ARG A 299 -8.54 9.32 -9.81
N PRO A 300 -8.83 9.11 -11.11
CA PRO A 300 -8.15 8.12 -11.95
C PRO A 300 -6.64 8.28 -11.85
N LEU A 301 -5.87 7.21 -11.75
CA LEU A 301 -4.43 7.33 -11.63
C LEU A 301 -3.82 7.86 -12.93
N VAL A 302 -2.61 8.38 -12.82
CA VAL A 302 -1.78 8.81 -13.95
C VAL A 302 -0.35 8.47 -13.57
N ASN A 303 0.50 8.21 -14.57
CA ASN A 303 1.94 8.11 -14.39
C ASN A 303 2.57 9.48 -14.74
N PRO A 304 2.79 10.37 -13.76
CA PRO A 304 3.13 11.76 -14.04
C PRO A 304 4.58 11.89 -14.54
N SER A 305 4.85 12.96 -15.28
CA SER A 305 6.21 13.29 -15.75
C SER A 305 7.19 13.71 -14.64
N ALA A 306 6.67 14.06 -13.46
CA ALA A 306 7.44 14.37 -12.25
C ALA A 306 6.66 13.97 -10.98
N PRO A 307 7.33 13.78 -9.83
CA PRO A 307 6.65 13.46 -8.57
C PRO A 307 5.56 14.49 -8.21
N ARG A 308 4.34 14.01 -7.93
CA ARG A 308 3.13 14.82 -7.77
C ARG A 308 2.35 14.37 -6.54
N VAL A 309 1.73 15.32 -5.86
CA VAL A 309 0.84 15.05 -4.71
C VAL A 309 -0.51 15.70 -4.94
N ASP A 310 -1.56 14.90 -5.10
CA ASP A 310 -2.93 15.39 -4.96
C ASP A 310 -3.33 15.38 -3.48
N VAL A 311 -4.08 16.41 -3.07
CA VAL A 311 -4.52 16.62 -1.69
C VAL A 311 -6.03 16.86 -1.67
N PHE A 312 -6.73 16.08 -0.87
CA PHE A 312 -8.17 16.20 -0.64
C PHE A 312 -8.40 16.48 0.84
N GLU A 313 -8.59 17.75 1.20
CA GLU A 313 -8.95 18.16 2.56
C GLU A 313 -10.30 17.58 2.97
N GLU A 314 -10.39 17.03 4.17
CA GLU A 314 -11.61 16.37 4.67
C GLU A 314 -11.63 16.31 6.21
N ARG A 315 -12.80 16.04 6.79
CA ARG A 315 -13.03 15.93 8.22
C ARG A 315 -13.85 14.68 8.56
N ASN A 316 -13.15 13.58 8.84
CA ASN A 316 -13.71 12.22 9.01
C ASN A 316 -14.32 11.67 7.69
N PRO A 317 -13.48 11.35 6.67
CA PRO A 317 -13.98 10.65 5.49
C PRO A 317 -14.73 9.37 5.90
N LYS A 318 -15.83 9.07 5.20
CA LYS A 318 -16.55 7.80 5.36
C LYS A 318 -15.69 6.63 4.90
N GLY A 319 -14.82 6.86 3.92
CA GLY A 319 -13.72 5.99 3.54
C GLY A 319 -12.93 6.52 2.35
N PHE A 320 -11.82 5.87 2.03
CA PHE A 320 -11.09 6.08 0.78
C PHE A 320 -10.36 4.79 0.37
N GLY A 321 -9.97 4.68 -0.88
CA GLY A 321 -9.29 3.47 -1.36
C GLY A 321 -8.71 3.59 -2.76
N LEU A 322 -7.61 2.87 -2.99
CA LEU A 322 -7.13 2.54 -4.33
C LEU A 322 -7.96 1.37 -4.84
N LEU A 323 -8.64 1.58 -5.96
CA LEU A 323 -9.51 0.58 -6.57
C LEU A 323 -8.86 0.07 -7.86
N GLN A 324 -9.16 -1.19 -8.18
CA GLN A 324 -9.08 -1.71 -9.54
C GLN A 324 -10.52 -1.84 -10.01
N ARG A 325 -11.03 -0.82 -10.69
CA ARG A 325 -12.41 -0.76 -11.19
C ARG A 325 -12.53 -1.49 -12.52
N ASP A 326 -11.57 -1.37 -13.44
CA ASP A 326 -11.54 -2.14 -14.66
C ASP A 326 -11.14 -3.60 -14.40
N ARG A 327 -12.05 -4.50 -14.78
CA ARG A 327 -11.91 -5.95 -14.61
C ARG A 327 -12.15 -6.71 -15.92
N ASN A 328 -12.01 -6.04 -17.06
CA ASN A 328 -12.12 -6.69 -18.36
C ASN A 328 -10.75 -7.22 -18.81
N PHE A 329 -10.60 -8.54 -18.92
CA PHE A 329 -9.37 -9.16 -19.42
C PHE A 329 -8.93 -8.57 -20.77
N ASP A 330 -9.88 -8.19 -21.65
CA ASP A 330 -9.54 -7.68 -22.98
C ASP A 330 -8.72 -6.37 -22.96
N HIS A 331 -8.74 -5.63 -21.85
CA HIS A 331 -7.99 -4.39 -21.68
C HIS A 331 -6.54 -4.63 -21.22
N TYR A 332 -6.23 -5.82 -20.71
CA TYR A 332 -4.88 -6.18 -20.22
C TYR A 332 -4.19 -7.23 -21.09
N GLN A 333 -4.94 -8.20 -21.62
CA GLN A 333 -4.45 -9.30 -22.47
C GLN A 333 -3.33 -10.17 -21.83
N ASP A 334 -3.13 -10.11 -20.51
CA ASP A 334 -2.04 -10.78 -19.78
C ASP A 334 -2.56 -11.97 -18.98
N ASP A 335 -2.37 -13.17 -19.52
CA ASP A 335 -2.74 -14.46 -18.91
C ASP A 335 -1.66 -15.04 -17.97
N GLY A 336 -0.61 -14.26 -17.66
CA GLY A 336 0.41 -14.59 -16.68
C GLY A 336 0.20 -13.89 -15.34
N VAL A 337 -0.14 -12.60 -15.34
CA VAL A 337 -0.20 -11.76 -14.11
C VAL A 337 -1.57 -11.15 -13.81
N PHE A 338 -2.58 -11.36 -14.67
CA PHE A 338 -4.01 -11.11 -14.44
C PHE A 338 -4.34 -9.79 -13.70
N TYR A 339 -3.93 -8.66 -14.26
CA TYR A 339 -4.19 -7.33 -13.69
C TYR A 339 -5.68 -7.08 -13.40
N GLU A 340 -6.59 -7.62 -14.21
CA GLU A 340 -8.04 -7.46 -14.09
C GLU A 340 -8.60 -8.07 -12.79
N ARG A 341 -7.87 -9.01 -12.17
CA ARG A 341 -8.23 -9.72 -10.94
C ARG A 341 -7.66 -9.09 -9.67
N ARG A 342 -6.73 -8.12 -9.81
CA ARG A 342 -6.03 -7.51 -8.67
C ARG A 342 -7.01 -6.78 -7.73
N PRO A 343 -6.78 -6.82 -6.40
CA PRO A 343 -7.75 -6.33 -5.41
C PRO A 343 -7.96 -4.82 -5.50
N SER A 344 -9.19 -4.38 -5.29
CA SER A 344 -9.46 -3.06 -4.72
C SER A 344 -9.25 -3.11 -3.21
N LEU A 345 -8.67 -2.06 -2.62
CA LEU A 345 -8.56 -1.91 -1.17
C LEU A 345 -9.31 -0.67 -0.69
N TRP A 346 -10.29 -0.87 0.18
CA TRP A 346 -11.08 0.21 0.77
C TRP A 346 -10.82 0.36 2.27
N ALA A 347 -10.42 1.56 2.70
CA ALA A 347 -10.25 1.91 4.10
C ALA A 347 -11.46 2.68 4.64
N THR A 348 -12.07 2.18 5.72
CA THR A 348 -13.19 2.82 6.44
C THR A 348 -12.77 3.09 7.87
N SER A 349 -12.92 4.32 8.36
CA SER A 349 -12.53 4.60 9.75
C SER A 349 -13.57 4.10 10.75
N ARG A 350 -13.12 3.51 11.86
CA ARG A 350 -13.98 2.99 12.96
C ARG A 350 -14.07 3.97 14.13
N LYS A 351 -13.28 5.05 14.10
CA LYS A 351 -13.32 6.19 15.04
C LYS A 351 -13.17 7.50 14.23
N PRO A 352 -13.66 8.65 14.71
CA PRO A 352 -13.40 9.93 14.05
C PRO A 352 -11.89 10.21 13.89
N LEU A 353 -11.45 10.51 12.67
CA LEU A 353 -10.06 10.86 12.33
C LEU A 353 -9.71 12.33 12.62
N GLY A 354 -10.72 13.19 12.82
CA GLY A 354 -10.57 14.63 12.91
C GLY A 354 -10.42 15.29 11.53
N ALA A 355 -9.86 16.51 11.53
CA ALA A 355 -9.51 17.22 10.30
C ALA A 355 -8.16 16.73 9.77
N GLY A 356 -8.03 16.65 8.45
CA GLY A 356 -6.85 16.17 7.77
C GLY A 356 -7.08 16.16 6.27
N GLN A 357 -6.36 15.28 5.59
CA GLN A 357 -6.40 15.17 4.14
C GLN A 357 -6.16 13.72 3.70
N VAL A 358 -6.89 13.26 2.70
CA VAL A 358 -6.46 12.11 1.90
C VAL A 358 -5.43 12.63 0.90
N ARG A 359 -4.24 12.03 0.88
CA ARG A 359 -3.18 12.33 -0.09
C ARG A 359 -3.05 11.20 -1.09
N LEU A 360 -2.78 11.55 -2.34
CA LEU A 360 -2.28 10.64 -3.37
C LEU A 360 -0.92 11.14 -3.81
N TYR A 361 0.14 10.38 -3.53
CA TYR A 361 1.47 10.61 -4.06
C TYR A 361 1.68 9.68 -5.25
N ALA A 362 2.16 10.22 -6.36
CA ALA A 362 2.56 9.46 -7.54
C ALA A 362 3.91 9.98 -8.05
N PHE A 363 4.75 9.09 -8.58
CA PHE A 363 6.01 9.46 -9.23
C PHE A 363 6.19 8.72 -10.57
N PRO A 364 7.12 9.16 -11.44
CA PRO A 364 7.29 8.56 -12.76
C PRO A 364 7.79 7.11 -12.65
N THR A 365 7.22 6.22 -13.44
CA THR A 365 7.75 4.86 -13.68
C THR A 365 7.81 4.52 -15.17
N ASP A 366 8.77 3.70 -15.56
CA ASP A 366 8.86 3.03 -16.86
C ASP A 366 8.77 1.49 -16.72
N SER A 367 8.28 1.00 -15.58
CA SER A 367 8.29 -0.42 -15.23
C SER A 367 7.11 -0.83 -14.33
N GLU A 368 6.52 -1.99 -14.65
CA GLU A 368 5.52 -2.68 -13.82
C GLU A 368 6.05 -3.16 -12.45
N TYR A 369 7.37 -3.24 -12.28
CA TYR A 369 7.99 -3.73 -11.04
C TYR A 369 8.19 -2.64 -9.97
N THR A 370 7.81 -1.39 -10.26
CA THR A 370 7.96 -0.25 -9.36
C THR A 370 6.60 0.27 -8.92
N ASP A 371 6.23 0.01 -7.67
CA ASP A 371 5.09 0.64 -7.01
C ASP A 371 5.30 2.17 -6.95
N ASN A 372 4.69 2.89 -7.89
CA ASN A 372 4.88 4.32 -8.07
C ASN A 372 3.75 5.18 -7.48
N VAL A 373 2.76 4.57 -6.84
CA VAL A 373 1.58 5.23 -6.26
C VAL A 373 1.45 4.91 -4.77
N ALA A 374 1.15 5.92 -3.96
CA ALA A 374 0.79 5.74 -2.55
C ALA A 374 -0.39 6.64 -2.16
N ALA A 375 -1.37 6.08 -1.45
CA ALA A 375 -2.53 6.82 -0.93
C ALA A 375 -2.65 6.65 0.59
N TYR A 376 -2.89 7.73 1.34
CA TYR A 376 -2.93 7.70 2.80
C TYR A 376 -3.68 8.91 3.40
N TRP A 377 -4.17 8.72 4.63
CA TRP A 377 -4.73 9.81 5.44
C TRP A 377 -3.63 10.52 6.24
N THR A 378 -3.50 11.82 6.07
CA THR A 378 -2.61 12.67 6.90
C THR A 378 -3.46 13.56 7.83
N PRO A 379 -3.33 13.42 9.15
CA PRO A 379 -3.97 14.35 10.10
C PRO A 379 -3.47 15.80 9.91
N ALA A 380 -4.35 16.79 10.06
CA ALA A 380 -3.95 18.21 9.97
C ALA A 380 -3.11 18.67 11.18
N ALA A 381 -3.22 17.97 12.32
CA ALA A 381 -2.43 18.28 13.50
C ALA A 381 -0.96 17.81 13.32
N PRO A 382 0.04 18.66 13.61
CA PRO A 382 1.44 18.31 13.41
C PRO A 382 1.87 17.18 14.34
N THR A 383 2.59 16.19 13.79
CA THR A 383 3.09 15.04 14.55
C THR A 383 4.33 15.43 15.34
N ARG A 384 4.15 15.85 16.60
CA ARG A 384 5.23 16.23 17.54
C ARG A 384 5.93 15.00 18.11
N ALA A 385 7.17 15.16 18.57
CA ALA A 385 7.87 14.16 19.37
C ALA A 385 7.15 13.89 20.70
N GLY A 386 7.22 12.65 21.21
CA GLY A 386 6.57 12.23 22.45
C GLY A 386 5.04 12.05 22.38
N SER A 387 4.41 12.32 21.24
CA SER A 387 2.98 12.12 21.02
C SER A 387 2.59 10.64 21.07
N ARG A 388 1.40 10.38 21.64
CA ARG A 388 0.64 9.14 21.45
C ARG A 388 -0.42 9.39 20.38
N ILE A 389 -0.51 8.52 19.38
CA ILE A 389 -1.51 8.58 18.32
C ILE A 389 -2.27 7.26 18.30
N GLU A 390 -3.60 7.31 18.24
CA GLU A 390 -4.44 6.13 18.12
C GLU A 390 -5.24 6.18 16.82
N ALA A 391 -5.31 5.04 16.13
CA ALA A 391 -6.17 4.86 14.97
C ALA A 391 -6.94 3.54 15.12
N SER A 392 -8.18 3.51 14.64
CA SER A 392 -8.96 2.29 14.51
C SER A 392 -9.75 2.36 13.22
N TYR A 393 -9.58 1.39 12.34
CA TYR A 393 -10.09 1.40 10.98
C TYR A 393 -10.34 -0.03 10.48
N ARG A 394 -11.05 -0.14 9.37
CA ARG A 394 -11.27 -1.37 8.62
C ARG A 394 -10.59 -1.24 7.26
N LEU A 395 -9.98 -2.33 6.81
CA LEU A 395 -9.55 -2.55 5.44
C LEU A 395 -10.40 -3.69 4.86
N ASP A 396 -11.13 -3.44 3.77
CA ASP A 396 -11.82 -4.47 3.00
C ASP A 396 -11.10 -4.63 1.64
N TRP A 397 -10.52 -5.80 1.41
CA TRP A 397 -9.82 -6.20 0.19
C TRP A 397 -10.76 -7.07 -0.65
N SER A 398 -11.10 -6.65 -1.87
CA SER A 398 -12.15 -7.30 -2.65
C SER A 398 -12.07 -6.95 -4.14
N ALA A 399 -12.92 -7.57 -4.97
CA ALA A 399 -13.15 -7.14 -6.35
C ALA A 399 -14.07 -5.89 -6.48
N ALA A 400 -14.39 -5.20 -5.38
CA ALA A 400 -15.38 -4.11 -5.39
C ALA A 400 -14.95 -2.92 -6.28
N ARG A 401 -15.81 -2.60 -7.26
CA ARG A 401 -15.58 -1.55 -8.27
C ARG A 401 -15.89 -0.13 -7.80
N ALA A 402 -16.83 0.04 -6.84
CA ALA A 402 -17.32 1.35 -6.40
C ALA A 402 -17.86 1.37 -4.95
N PRO A 403 -17.05 1.04 -3.93
CA PRO A 403 -17.48 1.01 -2.52
C PRO A 403 -17.98 2.38 -2.00
N ALA A 404 -17.60 3.49 -2.62
CA ALA A 404 -18.05 4.84 -2.26
C ALA A 404 -19.42 5.22 -2.85
N SER A 405 -19.78 4.70 -4.02
CA SER A 405 -20.68 5.38 -4.97
C SER A 405 -22.11 4.82 -4.97
N ALA A 406 -22.72 4.64 -3.80
CA ALA A 406 -24.07 4.07 -3.68
C ALA A 406 -25.15 4.98 -4.35
N GLY A 407 -25.63 4.56 -5.53
CA GLY A 407 -26.70 5.27 -6.26
C GLY A 407 -26.25 6.46 -7.11
N LEU A 408 -24.94 6.62 -7.33
CA LEU A 408 -24.37 7.59 -8.27
C LEU A 408 -23.85 6.90 -9.53
N ALA A 409 -23.85 7.62 -10.65
CA ALA A 409 -23.09 7.20 -11.82
C ALA A 409 -21.57 7.27 -11.55
N THR A 410 -20.81 6.30 -12.07
CA THR A 410 -19.38 6.12 -11.77
C THR A 410 -18.55 6.21 -13.04
N VAL A 411 -17.33 6.75 -12.95
CA VAL A 411 -16.38 6.73 -14.06
C VAL A 411 -16.07 5.29 -14.44
N GLU A 412 -16.37 4.89 -15.67
CA GLU A 412 -15.98 3.59 -16.21
C GLU A 412 -14.67 3.69 -17.00
N ASN A 413 -14.48 4.79 -17.75
CA ASN A 413 -13.31 4.97 -18.63
C ASN A 413 -12.88 6.43 -18.70
N ILE A 414 -11.60 6.65 -18.96
CA ILE A 414 -10.98 7.93 -19.27
C ILE A 414 -10.27 7.83 -20.62
N TRP A 415 -10.32 8.87 -21.45
CA TRP A 415 -9.42 8.98 -22.60
C TRP A 415 -8.89 10.40 -22.78
N THR A 416 -7.64 10.50 -23.25
CA THR A 416 -7.11 11.74 -23.82
C THR A 416 -6.91 11.61 -25.33
N GLY A 417 -6.87 12.75 -26.00
CA GLY A 417 -6.61 12.85 -27.44
C GLY A 417 -6.45 14.30 -27.87
N GLN A 418 -6.46 14.54 -29.18
CA GLN A 418 -6.53 15.89 -29.74
C GLN A 418 -7.97 16.21 -30.15
N SER A 419 -8.36 17.48 -30.02
CA SER A 419 -9.60 17.97 -30.64
C SER A 419 -9.37 18.24 -32.15
N GLY A 420 -10.38 18.81 -32.83
CA GLY A 420 -10.21 19.29 -34.21
C GLY A 420 -9.47 20.64 -34.32
N GLU A 421 -9.17 21.29 -33.20
CA GLU A 421 -8.43 22.55 -33.14
C GLU A 421 -6.99 22.31 -32.66
N ALA A 422 -6.01 22.89 -33.36
CA ALA A 422 -4.59 22.69 -33.04
C ALA A 422 -4.23 23.26 -31.66
N GLY A 423 -3.58 22.44 -30.82
CA GLY A 423 -3.19 22.84 -29.47
C GLY A 423 -4.35 22.82 -28.45
N VAL A 424 -5.47 22.20 -28.80
CA VAL A 424 -6.59 21.95 -27.89
C VAL A 424 -6.72 20.44 -27.68
N ASP A 425 -6.39 19.99 -26.47
CA ASP A 425 -6.50 18.60 -26.05
C ASP A 425 -7.98 18.24 -25.85
N ARG A 426 -8.33 16.97 -26.08
CA ARG A 426 -9.65 16.42 -25.79
C ARG A 426 -9.56 15.44 -24.63
N PHE A 427 -10.40 15.64 -23.63
CA PHE A 427 -10.59 14.75 -22.49
C PHE A 427 -12.01 14.15 -22.57
N LEU A 428 -12.11 12.83 -22.52
CA LEU A 428 -13.38 12.10 -22.53
C LEU A 428 -13.51 11.28 -21.25
N VAL A 429 -14.72 11.24 -20.69
CA VAL A 429 -15.05 10.43 -19.51
C VAL A 429 -16.35 9.71 -19.78
N ASP A 430 -16.35 8.39 -19.68
CA ASP A 430 -17.59 7.61 -19.69
C ASP A 430 -18.05 7.33 -18.27
N PHE A 431 -19.33 7.59 -18.02
CA PHE A 431 -20.00 7.31 -16.75
C PHE A 431 -20.99 6.16 -16.93
N ALA A 432 -20.75 5.07 -16.21
CA ALA A 432 -21.68 3.94 -16.09
C ALA A 432 -22.80 4.27 -15.10
N GLY A 433 -23.97 3.64 -15.30
CA GLY A 433 -25.13 3.80 -14.41
C GLY A 433 -25.96 5.06 -14.70
N VAL A 434 -25.89 5.60 -15.92
CA VAL A 434 -26.71 6.73 -16.39
C VAL A 434 -27.89 6.19 -17.20
N PRO A 435 -29.11 6.10 -16.64
CA PRO A 435 -30.21 5.39 -17.30
C PRO A 435 -30.56 5.96 -18.66
N THR A 436 -30.79 5.07 -19.62
CA THR A 436 -31.15 5.40 -21.01
C THR A 436 -32.27 6.44 -21.07
N GLY A 437 -32.03 7.54 -21.81
CA GLY A 437 -32.95 8.68 -21.91
C GLY A 437 -32.66 9.84 -20.94
N SER A 438 -31.83 9.63 -19.91
CA SER A 438 -31.34 10.69 -19.04
C SER A 438 -30.54 11.74 -19.82
N ARG A 439 -30.66 13.01 -19.41
CA ARG A 439 -29.92 14.14 -19.96
C ARG A 439 -29.29 14.96 -18.83
N PRO A 440 -28.25 14.43 -18.16
CA PRO A 440 -27.60 15.14 -17.07
C PRO A 440 -26.87 16.40 -17.57
N ASP A 441 -26.85 17.43 -16.75
CA ASP A 441 -26.03 18.62 -16.94
C ASP A 441 -24.56 18.28 -16.67
N ILE A 442 -23.65 18.89 -17.44
CA ILE A 442 -22.20 18.74 -17.23
C ILE A 442 -21.67 19.98 -16.49
N TRP A 443 -21.27 19.79 -15.23
CA TRP A 443 -20.52 20.77 -14.45
C TRP A 443 -19.01 20.53 -14.62
N VAL A 444 -18.25 21.61 -14.80
CA VAL A 444 -16.79 21.60 -14.99
C VAL A 444 -16.19 22.80 -14.28
N ASP A 445 -15.05 22.58 -13.64
CA ASP A 445 -14.17 23.56 -13.01
C ASP A 445 -12.72 23.21 -13.42
N LEU A 446 -11.91 24.21 -13.79
CA LEU A 446 -10.59 24.03 -14.38
C LEU A 446 -9.56 24.97 -13.74
N ALA A 447 -8.35 24.46 -13.48
CA ALA A 447 -7.18 25.27 -13.14
C ALA A 447 -6.04 24.99 -14.12
N GLY A 448 -5.40 26.06 -14.65
CA GLY A 448 -4.29 25.93 -15.60
C GLY A 448 -4.70 25.67 -17.06
N GLY A 449 -5.88 26.11 -17.48
CA GLY A 449 -6.35 25.99 -18.86
C GLY A 449 -7.75 26.60 -19.08
N THR A 450 -8.18 26.65 -20.34
CA THR A 450 -9.49 27.18 -20.77
C THR A 450 -10.36 26.08 -21.36
N LEU A 451 -11.62 25.98 -20.91
CA LEU A 451 -12.62 25.12 -21.54
C LEU A 451 -13.06 25.71 -22.88
N VAL A 452 -12.76 25.02 -23.98
CA VAL A 452 -13.13 25.45 -25.34
C VAL A 452 -14.52 24.93 -25.72
N LYS A 453 -14.81 23.67 -25.38
CA LYS A 453 -16.09 23.02 -25.65
C LYS A 453 -16.42 22.00 -24.57
N LYS A 454 -17.70 21.87 -24.24
CA LYS A 454 -18.23 20.68 -23.54
C LYS A 454 -19.39 20.09 -24.31
N ALA A 455 -19.49 18.77 -24.30
CA ALA A 455 -20.61 18.00 -24.85
C ALA A 455 -20.88 16.76 -23.99
N GLY A 456 -22.09 16.23 -24.04
CA GLY A 456 -22.49 15.02 -23.35
C GLY A 456 -23.47 14.21 -24.20
N TYR A 457 -23.28 12.89 -24.29
CA TYR A 457 -24.17 12.01 -25.05
C TYR A 457 -24.10 10.54 -24.57
N PRO A 458 -25.18 9.76 -24.70
CA PRO A 458 -25.14 8.31 -24.46
C PRO A 458 -24.17 7.61 -25.43
N VAL A 459 -23.43 6.62 -24.93
CA VAL A 459 -22.54 5.81 -25.78
C VAL A 459 -23.39 4.75 -26.50
N LEU A 460 -23.43 4.82 -27.82
CA LEU A 460 -24.17 3.84 -28.63
C LEU A 460 -23.59 2.43 -28.42
N HIS A 461 -24.49 1.44 -28.36
CA HIS A 461 -24.18 0.03 -28.07
C HIS A 461 -23.64 -0.28 -26.66
N GLN A 462 -23.50 0.72 -25.78
CA GLN A 462 -23.23 0.51 -24.35
C GLN A 462 -24.42 0.96 -23.51
N LYS A 463 -25.10 0.00 -22.88
CA LYS A 463 -26.32 0.28 -22.09
C LYS A 463 -25.99 1.13 -20.87
N ASP A 464 -26.80 2.17 -20.64
CA ASP A 464 -26.74 3.07 -19.47
C ASP A 464 -25.35 3.71 -19.25
N MET A 465 -24.64 3.98 -20.35
CA MET A 465 -23.34 4.63 -20.41
C MET A 465 -23.45 6.04 -21.02
N PHE A 466 -22.88 7.05 -20.37
CA PHE A 466 -22.91 8.43 -20.83
C PHE A 466 -21.51 9.04 -20.93
N ARG A 467 -21.16 9.53 -22.11
CA ARG A 467 -19.87 10.15 -22.41
C ARG A 467 -19.93 11.65 -22.21
N MET A 468 -19.11 12.17 -21.31
CA MET A 468 -18.71 13.57 -21.28
C MET A 468 -17.51 13.79 -22.20
N VAL A 469 -17.51 14.89 -22.96
CA VAL A 469 -16.38 15.32 -23.81
C VAL A 469 -16.05 16.77 -23.50
N LEU A 470 -14.82 17.04 -23.10
CA LEU A 470 -14.27 18.36 -22.85
C LEU A 470 -13.11 18.63 -23.83
N ASP A 471 -13.22 19.69 -24.64
CA ASP A 471 -12.08 20.22 -25.41
C ASP A 471 -11.45 21.35 -24.59
N ILE A 472 -10.16 21.23 -24.26
CA ILE A 472 -9.45 22.05 -23.27
C ILE A 472 -8.15 22.58 -23.89
N ARG A 473 -7.96 23.90 -23.85
CA ARG A 473 -6.69 24.54 -24.21
C ARG A 473 -5.88 24.74 -22.93
N ARG A 474 -4.81 23.97 -22.77
CA ARG A 474 -3.95 24.03 -21.58
C ARG A 474 -3.05 25.27 -21.60
N ASP A 475 -2.69 25.77 -20.43
CA ASP A 475 -1.65 26.79 -20.30
C ASP A 475 -0.27 26.19 -20.61
N ARG A 476 0.59 26.96 -21.30
CA ARG A 476 1.89 26.44 -21.76
C ARG A 476 2.77 26.02 -20.59
N GLY A 477 3.27 24.78 -20.66
CA GLY A 477 4.24 24.24 -19.70
C GLY A 477 3.65 23.89 -18.33
N ARG A 478 2.33 23.73 -18.21
CA ARG A 478 1.66 23.30 -16.98
C ARG A 478 0.61 22.21 -17.27
N PRO A 479 0.36 21.29 -16.33
CA PRO A 479 -0.83 20.45 -16.37
C PRO A 479 -2.09 21.30 -16.16
N THR A 480 -3.25 20.80 -16.59
CA THR A 480 -4.55 21.41 -16.27
C THR A 480 -5.30 20.49 -15.31
N ASP A 481 -5.57 20.97 -14.09
CA ASP A 481 -6.38 20.22 -13.12
C ASP A 481 -7.86 20.39 -13.46
N ILE A 482 -8.51 19.29 -13.82
CA ILE A 482 -9.92 19.19 -14.19
C ILE A 482 -10.72 18.69 -12.98
N ARG A 483 -11.82 19.36 -12.67
CA ARG A 483 -12.90 18.84 -11.84
C ARG A 483 -14.19 18.80 -12.66
N ALA A 484 -14.86 17.66 -12.68
CA ALA A 484 -16.08 17.50 -13.47
C ALA A 484 -17.12 16.62 -12.77
N GLN A 485 -18.39 16.82 -13.11
CA GLN A 485 -19.50 16.04 -12.57
C GLN A 485 -20.72 16.07 -13.49
N LEU A 486 -21.41 14.93 -13.63
CA LEU A 486 -22.78 14.88 -14.13
C LEU A 486 -23.74 15.33 -13.01
N ARG A 487 -24.73 16.16 -13.35
CA ARG A 487 -25.72 16.68 -12.40
C ARG A 487 -27.14 16.59 -12.94
N ALA A 488 -28.11 16.60 -12.02
CA ALA A 488 -29.51 16.81 -12.33
C ALA A 488 -29.96 18.13 -11.66
N GLY A 489 -29.82 19.24 -12.39
CA GLY A 489 -29.87 20.58 -11.81
C GLY A 489 -28.75 20.77 -10.79
N ASN A 490 -29.09 21.15 -9.56
CA ASN A 490 -28.11 21.36 -8.48
C ASN A 490 -27.72 20.07 -7.73
N ARG A 491 -28.28 18.90 -8.06
CA ARG A 491 -27.96 17.64 -7.37
C ARG A 491 -26.87 16.85 -8.09
N PRO A 492 -25.94 16.21 -7.37
CA PRO A 492 -24.97 15.30 -7.96
C PRO A 492 -25.70 14.12 -8.63
N PHE A 493 -25.28 13.76 -9.83
CA PHE A 493 -25.74 12.58 -10.56
C PHE A 493 -24.61 11.53 -10.68
N SER A 494 -23.37 11.99 -10.80
CA SER A 494 -22.17 11.15 -10.70
C SER A 494 -21.31 11.48 -9.48
N GLU A 495 -20.32 10.63 -9.22
CA GLU A 495 -19.12 11.03 -8.48
C GLU A 495 -18.39 12.21 -9.16
N TYR A 496 -17.65 13.00 -8.38
CA TYR A 496 -16.76 14.05 -8.87
C TYR A 496 -15.50 13.44 -9.47
N VAL A 497 -15.19 13.78 -10.70
CA VAL A 497 -13.97 13.35 -11.40
C VAL A 497 -12.89 14.40 -11.21
N HIS A 498 -11.69 13.98 -10.84
CA HIS A 498 -10.49 14.81 -10.69
C HIS A 498 -9.41 14.29 -11.66
N TYR A 499 -8.92 15.12 -12.58
CA TYR A 499 -7.94 14.67 -13.57
C TYR A 499 -6.92 15.76 -13.98
N PRO A 500 -5.60 15.52 -13.87
CA PRO A 500 -4.55 16.48 -14.17
C PRO A 500 -4.06 16.28 -15.61
N LEU A 501 -4.77 16.88 -16.56
CA LEU A 501 -4.49 16.69 -17.98
C LEU A 501 -3.08 17.16 -18.34
N GLY A 502 -2.23 16.22 -18.74
CA GLY A 502 -0.83 16.46 -19.12
C GLY A 502 0.12 16.69 -17.95
N ALA A 503 -0.08 15.98 -16.83
CA ALA A 503 0.87 15.82 -15.73
C ALA A 503 2.13 15.03 -16.13
#